data_AF-A0A1G0WPR1-F1
#
_entry.id   AF-A0A1G0WPR1-F1
#
_cell.length_a   1.000
_cell.length_b   1.000
_cell.length_c   1.000
_cell.angle_alpha   90.00
_cell.angle_beta   90.00
_cell.angle_gamma   90.00
#
_symmetry.space_group_name_H-M   'P 1'
#
loop_
_entity.id
_entity.type
_entity.pdbx_description
1 polymer ?
#
loop_
_entity_poly.entity_id
_entity_poly.type
_entity_poly.pdbx_seq_one_letter_code
_entity_poly.pdbx_strand_id
1 'polypeptide(L)' 'MKNQHKKKVPDNFMRKEYDFDYSTGTRGKYARKATEKNGYVKLTDDVHKYFKTSEDVNNALRAVIEAFPKARQRAV' A
#
# COMPACT_ATOMS: atom_id res chain seq x y z
N MET A 1 -19.35 40.89 -32.98
CA MET A 1 -19.43 40.12 -31.72
C MET A 1 -19.09 38.68 -32.05
N LYS A 2 -17.91 38.16 -31.66
CA LYS A 2 -17.48 36.79 -32.03
C LYS A 2 -17.87 35.83 -30.89
N ASN A 3 -19.00 35.13 -31.05
CA ASN A 3 -19.43 34.09 -30.13
C ASN A 3 -18.55 32.85 -30.28
N GLN A 4 -17.62 32.67 -29.35
CA GLN A 4 -16.81 31.46 -29.28
C GLN A 4 -17.64 30.32 -28.69
N HIS A 5 -17.95 29.32 -29.52
CA HIS A 5 -18.48 28.05 -29.06
C HIS A 5 -17.39 27.35 -28.23
N LYS A 6 -17.49 27.40 -26.90
CA LYS A 6 -16.68 26.56 -26.00
C LYS A 6 -17.00 25.10 -26.32
N LYS A 7 -16.08 24.40 -26.98
CA LYS A 7 -16.15 22.95 -27.19
C LYS A 7 -16.36 22.28 -25.82
N LYS A 8 -17.46 21.53 -25.67
CA LYS A 8 -17.71 20.74 -24.46
C LYS A 8 -16.65 19.64 -24.40
N VAL A 9 -15.83 19.68 -23.36
CA VAL A 9 -14.84 18.64 -23.09
C VAL A 9 -15.62 17.40 -22.62
N PRO A 10 -15.30 16.18 -23.11
CA PRO A 10 -15.93 14.95 -22.65
C PRO A 10 -15.81 14.78 -21.13
N ASP A 11 -16.82 14.18 -20.50
CA ASP A 11 -16.85 13.98 -19.03
C ASP A 11 -15.69 13.12 -18.51
N ASN A 12 -15.20 12.19 -19.34
CA ASN A 12 -14.06 11.32 -19.04
C ASN A 12 -12.69 11.97 -19.31
N PHE A 13 -12.63 13.26 -19.60
CA PHE A 13 -11.37 13.95 -19.84
C PHE A 13 -10.76 14.42 -18.51
N MET A 14 -9.42 14.39 -18.43
CA MET A 14 -8.71 14.92 -17.27
C MET A 14 -9.07 16.39 -17.05
N ARG A 15 -9.25 16.77 -15.78
CA ARG A 15 -9.53 18.17 -15.44
C ARG A 15 -8.32 19.04 -15.80
N LYS A 16 -8.55 20.32 -16.11
CA LYS A 16 -7.53 21.23 -16.66
C LYS A 16 -6.36 21.48 -15.72
N GLU A 17 -6.56 21.30 -14.42
CA GLU A 17 -5.54 21.41 -13.38
C GLU A 17 -4.54 20.24 -13.38
N TYR A 18 -4.85 19.12 -14.04
CA TYR A 18 -3.95 17.99 -14.18
C TYR A 18 -3.18 18.08 -15.49
N ASP A 19 -1.91 18.48 -15.41
CA ASP A 19 -0.94 18.35 -16.50
C ASP A 19 0.16 17.36 -16.07
N PHE A 20 0.04 16.11 -16.52
CA PHE A 20 0.98 15.06 -16.13
C PHE A 20 2.19 15.05 -17.07
N ASP A 21 3.27 15.70 -16.66
CA ASP A 21 4.57 15.55 -17.32
C ASP A 21 5.28 14.27 -16.84
N TYR A 22 5.24 13.23 -17.68
CA TYR A 22 5.90 11.95 -17.41
C TYR A 22 7.37 11.89 -17.87
N SER A 23 7.94 12.98 -18.39
CA SER A 23 9.34 13.02 -18.87
C SER A 23 10.36 12.65 -17.77
N THR A 24 10.03 12.96 -16.51
CA THR A 24 10.83 12.62 -15.33
C THR A 24 10.34 11.38 -14.59
N GLY A 25 9.34 10.69 -15.14
CA GLY A 25 8.71 9.52 -14.53
C GLY A 25 9.66 8.32 -14.45
N THR A 26 10.04 7.93 -13.23
CA THR A 26 10.87 6.73 -13.00
C THR A 26 10.00 5.51 -12.70
N ARG A 27 10.13 4.45 -13.52
CA ARG A 27 9.45 3.17 -13.27
C ARG A 27 9.86 2.62 -11.91
N GLY A 28 8.87 2.34 -11.05
CA GLY A 28 9.11 1.70 -9.76
C GLY A 28 9.81 2.59 -8.72
N LYS A 29 9.73 3.93 -8.83
CA LYS A 29 10.36 4.91 -7.91
C LYS A 29 10.22 4.59 -6.41
N TYR A 30 9.11 3.97 -6.01
CA TYR A 30 8.80 3.61 -4.63
C TYR A 30 8.72 2.10 -4.37
N ALA A 31 8.88 1.26 -5.40
CA ALA A 31 8.74 -0.20 -5.27
C ALA A 31 9.73 -0.77 -4.25
N ARG A 32 10.99 -0.34 -4.34
CA ARG A 32 12.06 -0.74 -3.42
C ARG A 32 11.81 -0.28 -1.97
N LYS A 33 11.19 0.89 -1.77
CA LYS A 33 10.85 1.39 -0.43
C LYS A 33 9.72 0.58 0.22
N ALA A 34 8.78 0.10 -0.58
CA ALA A 34 7.71 -0.78 -0.11
C ALA A 34 8.24 -2.15 0.36
N THR A 35 9.40 -2.60 -0.15
CA THR A 35 9.98 -3.90 0.18
C THR A 35 11.08 -3.84 1.26
N GLU A 36 11.88 -2.77 1.34
CA GLU A 36 13.11 -2.78 2.14
C GLU A 36 13.00 -2.24 3.57
N LYS A 37 12.17 -1.23 3.85
CA LYS A 37 12.25 -0.51 5.14
C LYS A 37 11.15 -0.83 6.16
N ASN A 38 9.94 -1.17 5.73
CA ASN A 38 8.82 -1.51 6.62
C ASN A 38 7.87 -2.51 5.92
N GLY A 39 8.48 -3.56 5.36
CA GLY A 39 7.96 -4.38 4.26
C GLY A 39 6.47 -4.75 4.33
N TYR A 40 5.73 -4.38 3.29
CA TYR A 40 4.43 -4.97 3.02
C TYR A 40 4.62 -6.46 2.73
N VAL A 41 4.01 -7.32 3.55
CA VAL A 41 4.00 -8.77 3.32
C VAL A 41 2.66 -9.12 2.69
N LYS A 42 2.71 -9.62 1.45
CA LYS A 42 1.52 -10.16 0.79
C LYS A 42 1.15 -11.49 1.46
N LEU A 43 -0.09 -11.60 1.94
CA LEU A 43 -0.64 -12.88 2.40
C LEU A 43 -0.89 -13.79 1.19
N THR A 44 -0.57 -15.07 1.34
CA THR A 44 -0.93 -16.11 0.38
C THR A 44 -2.44 -16.39 0.47
N ASP A 45 -3.02 -16.93 -0.62
CA ASP A 45 -4.47 -17.09 -0.74
C ASP A 45 -5.06 -18.04 0.31
N ASP A 46 -4.29 -19.03 0.76
CA ASP A 46 -4.67 -19.94 1.84
C ASP A 46 -4.74 -19.23 3.20
N VAL A 47 -3.77 -18.38 3.52
CA VAL A 47 -3.75 -17.61 4.78
C VAL A 47 -4.81 -16.50 4.76
N HIS A 48 -5.02 -15.87 3.60
CA HIS A 48 -6.01 -14.81 3.44
C HIS A 48 -7.47 -15.30 3.58
N LYS A 49 -7.72 -16.60 3.48
CA LYS A 49 -9.05 -17.18 3.81
C LYS A 49 -9.39 -16.94 5.28
N TYR A 50 -8.40 -17.00 6.16
CA TYR A 50 -8.58 -16.89 7.62
C TYR A 50 -8.37 -15.47 8.14
N PHE A 51 -7.44 -14.72 7.56
CA PHE A 51 -7.13 -13.36 7.99
C PHE A 51 -7.45 -12.36 6.89
N LYS A 52 -8.42 -11.47 7.13
CA LYS A 52 -8.85 -10.45 6.16
C LYS A 52 -8.11 -9.14 6.30
N THR A 53 -7.63 -8.84 7.51
CA THR A 53 -6.94 -7.59 7.81
C THR A 53 -5.55 -7.85 8.39
N SER A 54 -4.67 -6.84 8.28
CA SER A 54 -3.38 -6.86 8.96
C SER A 54 -3.52 -6.85 10.48
N GLU A 55 -4.63 -6.32 11.01
CA GLU A 55 -4.91 -6.33 12.44
C GLU A 55 -5.14 -7.75 12.96
N ASP A 56 -5.96 -8.55 12.26
CA ASP A 56 -6.23 -9.94 12.63
C ASP A 56 -4.95 -10.78 12.65
N VAL A 57 -4.09 -10.61 11.63
CA VAL A 57 -2.79 -11.30 11.55
C VAL A 57 -1.91 -10.90 12.73
N ASN A 58 -1.79 -9.61 13.01
CA ASN A 58 -0.91 -9.13 14.08
C ASN A 58 -1.38 -9.58 15.45
N ASN A 59 -2.69 -9.59 15.70
CA ASN A 59 -3.25 -10.07 16.96
C ASN A 59 -2.99 -11.58 17.16
N ALA A 60 -3.18 -12.38 16.11
CA ALA A 60 -2.85 -13.80 16.16
C ALA A 60 -1.36 -14.04 16.43
N LEU A 61 -0.46 -13.35 15.71
CA LEU A 61 0.98 -13.49 15.91
C LEU A 61 1.41 -13.04 17.32
N ARG A 62 0.82 -11.98 17.87
CA ARG A 62 1.09 -11.53 19.25
C ARG A 62 0.64 -12.57 20.27
N ALA A 63 -0.54 -13.17 20.10
CA ALA A 63 -1.02 -14.23 20.99
C ALA A 63 -0.07 -15.44 20.97
N VAL A 64 0.47 -15.80 19.80
CA VAL A 64 1.49 -16.85 19.67
C VAL A 64 2.78 -16.43 20.39
N ILE A 65 3.23 -15.18 20.25
CA ILE A 65 4.40 -14.64 20.96
C ILE A 65 4.22 -14.70 22.48
N GLU A 66 3.05 -14.35 22.99
CA GLU A 66 2.71 -14.38 24.42
C GLU A 66 2.63 -15.80 24.97
N ALA A 67 2.18 -16.76 24.15
CA ALA A 67 2.11 -18.17 24.52
C ALA A 67 3.49 -18.85 24.58
N PHE A 68 4.52 -18.28 23.95
CA PHE A 68 5.88 -18.83 24.07
C PHE A 68 6.42 -18.65 25.50
N PRO A 69 7.02 -19.69 26.10
CA PRO A 69 7.64 -19.58 27.41
C PRO A 69 8.76 -18.54 27.34
N LYS A 70 8.70 -17.53 28.21
CA LYS A 70 9.80 -16.57 28.36
C LYS A 70 11.06 -17.35 28.67
N ALA A 71 12.05 -17.29 27.77
CA ALA A 71 13.36 -17.88 28.03
C ALA A 71 13.82 -17.38 29.41
N ARG A 72 14.11 -18.31 30.34
CA ARG A 72 14.70 -17.97 31.63
C ARG A 72 15.91 -17.10 31.32
N GLN A 73 15.87 -15.83 31.71
CA GLN A 73 17.07 -15.01 31.74
C GLN A 73 18.05 -15.81 32.60
N ARG A 74 19.12 -16.33 31.97
CA ARG A 74 20.24 -16.87 32.71
C ARG A 74 20.74 -15.68 33.53
N ALA A 75 20.50 -15.73 34.83
CA ALA A 75 21.17 -14.87 35.78
C ALA A 75 22.66 -15.12 35.58
N VAL A 76 23.34 -14.10 35.08
CA VAL A 76 24.80 -14.00 35.09
C VAL A 76 25.20 -13.44 36.44
#